data_AF-A0A6L3Y1S1-F1
#
_entry.id   AF-A0A6L3Y1S1-F1
#
_cell.length_a   1.000
_cell.length_b   1.000
_cell.length_c   1.000
_cell.angle_alpha   90.00
_cell.angle_beta   90.00
_cell.angle_gamma   90.00
#
_symmetry.space_group_name_H-M   'P 1'
#
loop_
_entity.id
_entity.type
_entity.pdbx_description
1 polymer ?
#
loop_
_entity_poly.entity_id
_entity_poly.type
_entity_poly.pdbx_seq_one_letter_code
_entity_poly.pdbx_strand_id
1 'polypeptide(L)' 'LIAPGLDGIRGLTLSNAMHLSTWTEDWVELPLNEKQYLRLLQQRISTSVDKGATSITLDAAGTW' A
#
# COMPACT_ATOMS: atom_id res chain seq x y z
N LEU A 1 -16.19 4.18 16.14
CA LEU A 1 -15.12 5.10 16.57
C LEU A 1 -14.42 5.60 15.31
N ILE A 2 -14.56 6.88 14.97
CA ILE A 2 -13.75 7.50 13.90
C ILE A 2 -12.42 7.83 14.57
N ALA A 3 -11.36 7.12 14.20
CA ALA A 3 -10.02 7.46 14.70
C ALA A 3 -9.72 8.93 14.34
N PRO A 4 -9.09 9.71 15.23
CA PRO A 4 -8.66 11.07 14.92
C PRO A 4 -7.84 11.08 13.63
N GLY A 5 -8.07 12.05 12.74
CA GLY A 5 -7.40 12.09 11.42
C GLY A 5 -5.87 12.03 11.50
N LEU A 6 -5.28 12.48 12.62
CA LEU A 6 -3.85 12.39 12.89
C LEU A 6 -3.32 10.94 12.94
N ASP A 7 -4.07 10.02 13.55
CA ASP A 7 -3.67 8.61 13.62
C ASP A 7 -3.76 7.95 12.24
N GLY A 8 -4.75 8.36 11.42
CA GLY A 8 -4.86 7.95 10.02
C GLY A 8 -3.65 8.39 9.19
N ILE A 9 -3.20 9.63 9.35
CA ILE A 9 -2.00 10.15 8.65
C ILE A 9 -0.76 9.35 9.07
N ARG A 10 -0.56 9.08 10.36
CA ARG A 10 0.57 8.27 10.85
C ARG A 10 0.54 6.84 10.32
N GLY A 11 -0.65 6.23 10.27
CA GLY A 11 -0.83 4.89 9.68
C GLY A 11 -0.47 4.86 8.19
N LEU A 12 -0.88 5.90 7.44
CA LEU A 12 -0.52 6.05 6.04
C LEU A 12 0.99 6.24 5.87
N THR A 13 1.62 7.08 6.68
CA THR A 13 3.09 7.29 6.68
C THR A 13 3.82 5.97 6.91
N LEU A 14 3.38 5.16 7.89
CA LEU A 14 3.99 3.86 8.19
C LEU A 14 3.82 2.87 7.02
N SER A 15 2.63 2.77 6.45
CA SER A 15 2.37 1.92 5.28
C SER A 15 3.23 2.33 4.07
N ASN A 16 3.38 3.63 3.83
CA ASN A 16 4.24 4.14 2.76
C ASN A 16 5.72 3.82 3.01
N ALA A 17 6.19 3.89 4.25
CA ALA A 17 7.55 3.52 4.62
C ALA A 17 7.80 2.01 4.43
N MET A 18 6.84 1.15 4.80
CA MET A 18 6.92 -0.30 4.54
C MET A 18 7.07 -0.59 3.04
N HIS A 19 6.24 0.04 2.20
CA HIS A 19 6.35 -0.09 0.76
C HIS A 19 7.70 0.39 0.23
N LEU A 20 8.16 1.57 0.68
CA LEU A 20 9.45 2.11 0.26
C LEU A 20 10.59 1.14 0.59
N SER A 21 10.60 0.58 1.80
CA SER A 21 11.61 -0.39 2.24
C SER A 21 11.64 -1.62 1.33
N THR A 22 10.48 -2.21 1.05
CA THR A 22 10.37 -3.35 0.11
C THR A 22 10.83 -2.98 -1.30
N TRP A 23 10.63 -1.74 -1.73
CA TRP A 23 10.94 -1.33 -3.09
C TRP A 23 12.41 -0.98 -3.31
N THR A 24 13.11 -0.56 -2.27
CA THR A 24 14.52 -0.20 -2.30
C THR A 24 15.42 -1.30 -1.74
N GLU A 25 14.84 -2.37 -1.16
CA GLU A 25 15.57 -3.42 -0.44
C GLU A 25 16.49 -2.82 0.64
N ASP A 26 15.99 -1.80 1.34
CA ASP A 26 16.75 -1.02 2.31
C ASP A 26 15.88 -0.60 3.52
N TRP A 27 16.55 -0.22 4.61
CA TRP A 27 15.90 0.36 5.78
C TRP A 27 15.38 1.75 5.48
N VAL A 28 14.20 2.07 6.04
CA VAL A 28 13.59 3.39 5.93
C VAL A 28 13.52 4.03 7.30
N GLU A 29 14.16 5.18 7.45
CA GLU A 29 14.07 6.01 8.65
C GLU A 29 12.87 6.97 8.56
N LEU A 30 12.30 7.31 9.71
CA LEU A 30 11.21 8.28 9.80
C LEU A 30 11.74 9.66 10.25
N PRO A 31 11.25 10.76 9.64
CA PRO A 31 10.22 10.81 8.60
C PRO A 31 10.73 10.35 7.22
N LEU A 32 9.92 9.56 6.50
CA LEU A 32 10.33 9.01 5.20
C LEU A 32 10.52 10.10 4.13
N ASN A 33 11.30 9.79 3.09
CA ASN A 33 11.41 10.64 1.91
C ASN A 33 10.18 10.51 1.01
N GLU A 34 9.18 11.38 1.22
CA GLU A 34 7.91 11.36 0.48
C GLU A 34 8.08 11.52 -1.03
N LYS A 35 9.09 12.30 -1.48
CA LYS A 35 9.37 12.50 -2.91
C LYS A 35 9.91 11.23 -3.57
N GLN A 36 10.73 10.46 -2.84
CA GLN A 36 11.22 9.17 -3.31
C GLN A 36 10.07 8.16 -3.42
N TYR A 37 9.24 8.08 -2.38
CA TYR A 37 8.05 7.23 -2.39
C TYR A 37 7.12 7.56 -3.56
N LEU A 38 6.76 8.85 -3.73
CA LEU A 38 5.85 9.28 -4.81
C LEU A 38 6.39 8.91 -6.20
N ARG A 39 7.69 9.07 -6.43
CA ARG A 39 8.34 8.71 -7.69
C ARG A 39 8.22 7.21 -7.99
N LEU A 40 8.55 6.38 -7.00
CA LEU A 40 8.50 4.92 -7.14
C LEU A 40 7.07 4.40 -7.27
N LEU A 41 6.12 5.04 -6.57
CA LEU A 41 4.70 4.76 -6.71
C LEU A 41 4.23 5.06 -8.13
N GLN A 42 4.55 6.24 -8.66
CA GLN A 42 4.15 6.61 -10.03
C GLN A 42 4.77 5.68 -11.07
N GLN A 43 6.04 5.31 -10.90
CA GLN A 43 6.71 4.32 -11.76
C GLN A 43 5.94 3.00 -11.74
N ARG A 44 5.58 2.48 -10.55
CA ARG A 44 4.84 1.23 -10.41
C ARG A 44 3.46 1.29 -11.02
N ILE A 45 2.72 2.40 -10.82
CA ILE A 45 1.43 2.63 -11.47
C ILE A 45 1.59 2.58 -12.99
N SER A 46 2.59 3.27 -13.54
CA SER A 46 2.81 3.31 -14.99
C SER A 46 3.17 1.95 -15.59
N THR A 47 3.80 1.06 -14.81
CA THR A 47 4.14 -0.31 -15.23
C THR A 47 3.07 -1.32 -14.86
N SER A 48 2.10 -0.94 -14.03
CA SER A 48 1.03 -1.85 -13.61
C SER A 48 0.08 -2.07 -14.77
N VAL A 49 -0.29 -3.32 -14.99
CA VAL A 49 -1.32 -3.69 -15.95
C VAL A 49 -2.61 -3.85 -15.18
N ASP A 50 -3.71 -3.32 -15.72
CA ASP A 50 -5.03 -3.58 -15.16
C ASP A 50 -5.26 -5.08 -15.09
N LYS A 51 -5.43 -5.56 -13.86
CA LYS A 51 -5.78 -6.96 -13.65
C LYS A 51 -7.26 -7.09 -14.03
N GLY A 52 -7.53 -7.66 -15.20
CA GLY A 52 -8.88 -8.07 -15.60
C GLY A 52 -9.41 -9.10 -14.61
N ALA A 53 -10.03 -8.63 -13.54
CA ALA A 53 -10.59 -9.46 -12.50
C ALA A 53 -12.04 -9.73 -12.86
N THR A 54 -12.33 -10.96 -13.28
CA THR A 54 -13.69 -11.48 -13.23
C THR A 54 -14.11 -11.57 -11.77
N SER A 55 -15.22 -10.91 -11.42
CA SER A 55 -15.79 -10.97 -10.07
C SER A 55 -16.33 -12.37 -9.81
N ILE A 56 -15.47 -13.24 -9.27
CA ILE A 56 -15.85 -14.56 -8.77
C ILE A 56 -16.17 -14.43 -7.28
N THR A 57 -17.43 -14.70 -6.93
CA THR A 57 -17.87 -14.82 -5.53
C THR A 57 -17.42 -16.16 -4.99
N LEU A 58 -16.63 -16.14 -3.92
CA LEU A 58 -16.27 -17.35 -3.17
C LEU A 58 -17.53 -17.87 -2.46
N ASP A 59 -18.10 -18.96 -2.95
CA ASP A 59 -19.22 -19.65 -2.28
C ASP A 59 -18.69 -20.54 -1.15
N ALA A 60 -19.09 -20.25 0.08
CA ALA A 60 -18.68 -20.95 1.29
C ALA A 60 -19.77 -21.93 1.79
N ALA A 61 -20.80 -22.23 0.99
CA ALA A 61 -21.95 -23.03 1.41
C ALA A 61 -21.67 -24.54 1.66
N GLY A 62 -20.41 -25.01 1.60
CA GLY A 62 -20.07 -26.44 1.57
C GLY A 62 -19.09 -26.92 2.64
N THR A 63 -19.10 -26.40 3.87
CA THR A 63 -18.22 -26.92 4.93
C THR A 63 -18.95 -27.04 6.28
N TRP A 64 -19.78 -28.07 6.40
CA TRP A 64 -20.19 -28.71 7.66
C TRP A 64 -20.34 -30.21 7.44
#